data_AF-A0A938TK05-F1
#
_entry.id   AF-A0A938TK05-F1
#
_cell.length_a   1.000
_cell.length_b   1.000
_cell.length_c   1.000
_cell.angle_alpha   90.00
_cell.angle_beta   90.00
_cell.angle_gamma   90.00
#
_symmetry.space_group_name_H-M   'P 1'
#
loop_
_entity.id
_entity.type
_entity.pdbx_description
1 polymer ?
#
loop_
_entity_poly.entity_id
_entity_poly.type
_entity_poly.pdbx_seq_one_letter_code
_entity_poly.pdbx_strand_id
1 'polypeptide(L)'
;MALRAPLAASLKQKSQRLQKAVSSFETVVNYQVQEVTTTATFQIADLYKALAGAIMALQRPAGLTAAELEEYNLLLEEQAYPFERKAIEIHELNSQRSWEGIYDQWVEKSFAELKRMLPGRFDKRELEVTDVREIH
;
A
#
# COMPACT_ATOMS: atom_id res chain seq x y z
N MET A 1 30.76 15.89 16.20
CA MET A 1 29.58 15.00 16.13
C MET A 1 29.75 14.13 14.91
N ALA A 2 30.29 12.92 15.10
CA ALA A 2 30.55 12.01 14.00
C ALA A 2 29.33 11.12 13.84
N LEU A 3 28.64 11.22 12.70
CA LEU A 3 27.85 10.08 12.19
C LEU A 3 28.79 8.88 12.27
N ARG A 4 28.47 7.93 13.14
CA ARG A 4 29.19 6.66 13.20
C ARG A 4 28.98 6.01 11.84
N ALA A 5 29.95 6.18 10.93
CA ALA A 5 30.03 5.57 9.61
C ALA A 5 29.47 4.12 9.52
N PRO A 6 29.63 3.23 10.54
CA PRO A 6 29.00 1.92 10.52
C PRO A 6 27.45 1.91 10.52
N LEU A 7 26.77 2.92 11.09
CA LEU A 7 25.32 2.97 11.17
C LEU A 7 24.69 3.29 9.81
N ALA A 8 25.18 4.33 9.12
CA ALA A 8 24.76 4.67 7.76
C ALA A 8 25.04 3.54 6.77
N ALA A 9 26.18 2.84 6.92
CA ALA A 9 26.49 1.66 6.12
C ALA A 9 25.53 0.49 6.39
N SER A 10 25.13 0.28 7.65
CA SER A 10 24.16 -0.75 8.04
C SER A 10 22.75 -0.45 7.51
N LEU A 11 22.35 0.83 7.52
CA LEU A 11 21.09 1.29 6.95
C LEU A 11 21.05 1.08 5.43
N LYS A 12 22.13 1.47 4.74
CA LYS A 12 22.27 1.27 3.29
C LYS A 12 22.21 -0.21 2.90
N GLN A 13 22.89 -1.10 3.64
CA GLN A 13 22.84 -2.54 3.38
C GLN A 13 21.45 -3.13 3.61
N LYS A 14 20.73 -2.70 4.66
CA LYS A 14 19.35 -3.15 4.90
C LYS A 14 18.41 -2.68 3.79
N SER A 15 18.53 -1.43 3.34
CA SER A 15 17.78 -0.88 2.20
C SER A 15 18.07 -1.64 0.89
N GLN A 16 19.33 -1.96 0.60
CA GLN A 16 19.69 -2.74 -0.59
C GLN A 16 19.12 -4.18 -0.57
N ARG A 17 19.10 -4.82 0.60
CA ARG A 17 18.49 -6.15 0.75
C ARG A 17 16.97 -6.09 0.57
N LEU A 18 16.33 -5.05 1.10
CA LEU A 18 14.92 -4.78 0.89
C LEU A 18 14.61 -4.58 -0.61
N GLN A 19 15.36 -3.72 -1.30
CA GLN A 19 15.23 -3.50 -2.75
C GLN A 19 15.43 -4.78 -3.56
N LYS A 20 16.36 -5.65 -3.16
CA LYS A 20 16.56 -6.94 -3.83
C LYS A 20 15.39 -7.91 -3.62
N ALA A 21 14.84 -7.95 -2.40
CA ALA A 21 13.66 -8.76 -2.10
C ALA A 21 12.44 -8.25 -2.89
N VAL A 22 12.23 -6.95 -2.89
CA VAL A 22 11.23 -6.23 -3.69
C VAL A 22 11.34 -6.59 -5.18
N SER A 23 12.53 -6.44 -5.78
CA SER A 23 12.72 -6.68 -7.21
C SER A 23 12.50 -8.15 -7.59
N SER A 24 12.79 -9.07 -6.66
CA SER A 24 12.49 -10.50 -6.83
C SER A 24 10.98 -10.77 -6.79
N PHE A 25 10.22 -10.02 -5.98
CA PHE A 25 8.76 -10.07 -6.00
C PHE A 25 8.18 -9.46 -7.28
N GLU A 26 8.70 -8.33 -7.75
CA GLU A 26 8.26 -7.70 -9.00
C GLU A 26 8.47 -8.60 -10.22
N THR A 27 9.55 -9.38 -10.26
CA THR A 27 9.81 -10.35 -11.35
C THR A 27 8.83 -11.52 -11.35
N VAL A 28 8.35 -11.95 -10.17
CA VAL A 28 7.29 -12.97 -10.06
C VAL A 28 5.92 -12.39 -10.43
N VAL A 29 5.68 -11.11 -10.11
CA VAL A 29 4.39 -10.44 -10.30
C VAL A 29 4.24 -9.80 -11.69
N ASN A 30 5.28 -9.78 -12.53
CA ASN A 30 5.24 -9.25 -13.90
C ASN A 30 4.34 -10.04 -14.87
N TYR A 31 3.43 -10.86 -14.35
CA TYR A 31 2.33 -11.44 -15.10
C TYR A 31 1.31 -10.37 -15.45
N GLN A 32 1.01 -10.28 -16.75
CA GLN A 32 0.04 -9.38 -17.34
C GLN A 32 -1.29 -9.46 -16.57
N VAL A 33 -1.59 -8.42 -15.79
CA VAL A 33 -2.75 -8.36 -14.88
C VAL A 33 -4.11 -8.38 -15.65
N GLN A 34 -4.05 -8.36 -16.99
CA GLN A 34 -5.21 -8.47 -17.87
C GLN A 34 -5.78 -9.89 -17.96
N GLU A 35 -5.02 -10.96 -17.68
CA GLU A 35 -5.50 -12.36 -17.78
C GLU A 35 -5.55 -13.14 -16.46
N VAL A 36 -5.36 -12.47 -15.32
CA VAL A 36 -5.50 -13.10 -14.00
C VAL A 36 -6.94 -13.06 -13.51
N THR A 37 -7.34 -14.06 -12.73
CA THR A 37 -8.65 -14.08 -12.06
C THR A 37 -8.75 -12.96 -11.03
N THR A 38 -9.97 -12.55 -10.69
CA THR A 38 -10.27 -11.61 -9.61
C THR A 38 -9.61 -11.98 -8.28
N THR A 39 -9.49 -13.29 -8.01
CA THR A 39 -8.81 -13.85 -6.83
C THR A 39 -7.32 -13.54 -6.84
N ALA A 40 -6.63 -13.86 -7.95
CA ALA A 40 -5.20 -13.65 -8.08
C ALA A 40 -4.85 -12.16 -8.05
N THR A 41 -5.62 -11.31 -8.73
CA THR A 41 -5.46 -9.85 -8.68
C THR A 41 -5.56 -9.32 -7.26
N PHE A 42 -6.56 -9.77 -6.48
CA PHE A 42 -6.70 -9.40 -5.07
C PHE A 42 -5.50 -9.84 -4.23
N GLN A 43 -5.04 -11.09 -4.38
CA GLN A 43 -3.92 -11.63 -3.60
C GLN A 43 -2.60 -10.89 -3.90
N ILE A 44 -2.37 -10.51 -5.16
CA ILE A 44 -1.22 -9.70 -5.55
C ILE A 44 -1.27 -8.34 -4.85
N ALA A 45 -2.41 -7.67 -4.86
CA ALA A 45 -2.56 -6.38 -4.18
C ALA A 45 -2.34 -6.49 -2.67
N ASP A 46 -2.87 -7.54 -2.03
CA ASP A 46 -2.70 -7.79 -0.60
C ASP A 46 -1.24 -8.09 -0.23
N LEU A 47 -0.50 -8.75 -1.11
CA LEU A 47 0.94 -8.98 -0.96
C LEU A 47 1.73 -7.67 -0.98
N TYR A 48 1.43 -6.76 -1.92
CA TYR A 48 2.04 -5.43 -1.96
C TYR A 48 1.75 -4.62 -0.67
N LYS A 49 0.50 -4.67 -0.18
CA LYS A 49 0.10 -4.02 1.08
C LYS A 49 0.85 -4.60 2.28
N ALA A 50 0.94 -5.93 2.37
CA ALA A 50 1.66 -6.61 3.45
C ALA A 50 3.14 -6.24 3.46
N LEU A 51 3.75 -6.09 2.27
CA LEU A 51 5.14 -5.65 2.14
C LEU A 51 5.34 -4.20 2.62
N ALA A 52 4.46 -3.28 2.23
CA ALA A 52 4.49 -1.90 2.73
C ALA A 52 4.42 -1.86 4.27
N GLY A 53 3.50 -2.64 4.87
CA GLY A 53 3.38 -2.76 6.32
C GLY A 53 4.63 -3.36 6.98
N ALA A 54 5.24 -4.37 6.36
CA ALA A 54 6.46 -5.00 6.87
C ALA A 54 7.65 -4.03 6.89
N ILE A 55 7.76 -3.14 5.90
CA ILE A 55 8.78 -2.07 5.86
C ILE A 55 8.57 -1.10 7.02
N MET A 56 7.34 -0.63 7.21
CA MET A 56 7.01 0.29 8.32
C MET A 56 7.20 -0.33 9.70
N ALA A 57 7.09 -1.66 9.82
CA ALA A 57 7.28 -2.41 11.06
C ALA A 57 8.75 -2.72 11.39
N LEU A 58 9.71 -2.32 10.54
CA LEU A 58 11.13 -2.59 10.79
C LEU A 58 11.59 -1.96 12.11
N GLN A 59 12.41 -2.72 12.85
CA GLN A 59 12.93 -2.27 14.13
C GLN A 59 13.82 -1.04 13.96
N ARG A 60 13.50 0.01 14.73
CA ARG A 60 14.30 1.23 14.78
C ARG A 60 15.61 0.96 15.51
N PRO A 61 16.76 1.43 14.98
CA PRO A 61 18.04 1.32 15.68
C PRO A 61 17.99 1.92 17.10
N ALA A 62 18.69 1.27 18.04
CA ALA A 62 18.84 1.80 19.39
C ALA A 62 19.84 2.97 19.42
N GLY A 63 19.60 3.93 20.30
CA GLY A 63 20.51 5.06 20.54
C GLY A 63 20.42 6.19 19.51
N LEU A 64 19.34 6.25 18.73
CA LEU A 64 19.04 7.41 17.88
C LEU A 64 18.59 8.59 18.74
N THR A 65 19.02 9.78 18.36
CA THR A 65 18.39 11.03 18.81
C THR A 65 16.98 11.17 18.22
N ALA A 66 16.18 12.11 18.74
CA ALA A 66 14.83 12.36 18.21
C ALA A 66 14.85 12.71 16.70
N ALA A 67 15.79 13.55 16.27
CA ALA A 67 15.92 13.95 14.86
C ALA A 67 16.32 12.76 13.96
N GLU A 68 17.27 11.94 14.39
CA GLU A 68 17.68 10.74 13.62
C GLU A 68 16.59 9.68 13.56
N LEU A 69 15.76 9.57 14.61
CA LEU A 69 14.59 8.69 14.60
C LEU A 69 13.55 9.14 13.57
N GLU A 70 13.31 10.45 13.49
CA GLU A 70 12.40 11.04 12.50
C GLU A 70 12.91 10.82 11.07
N GLU A 71 14.18 11.09 10.80
CA GLU A 71 14.82 10.79 9.50
C GLU A 71 14.71 9.30 9.14
N TYR A 72 14.89 8.41 10.11
CA TYR A 72 14.74 6.97 9.87
C TYR A 72 13.29 6.58 9.55
N ASN A 73 12.31 7.16 10.24
CA ASN A 73 10.90 6.92 9.94
C ASN A 73 10.53 7.43 8.54
N LEU A 74 10.98 8.64 8.16
CA LEU A 74 10.79 9.17 6.82
C LEU A 74 11.38 8.23 5.76
N LEU A 75 12.59 7.70 5.99
CA LEU A 75 13.17 6.71 5.10
C LEU A 75 12.29 5.46 4.97
N LEU A 76 11.72 4.94 6.07
CA LEU A 76 10.80 3.81 5.99
C LEU A 76 9.54 4.13 5.20
N GLU A 77 8.96 5.33 5.37
CA GLU A 77 7.81 5.82 4.62
C GLU A 77 8.11 5.91 3.12
N GLU A 78 9.23 6.56 2.74
CA GLU A 78 9.66 6.67 1.35
C GLU A 78 9.87 5.30 0.69
N GLN A 79 10.38 4.31 1.43
CA GLN A 79 10.52 2.95 0.92
C GLN A 79 9.19 2.19 0.85
N ALA A 80 8.27 2.40 1.79
CA ALA A 80 6.98 1.71 1.83
C ALA A 80 5.98 2.23 0.77
N TYR A 81 6.01 3.54 0.51
CA TYR A 81 5.09 4.25 -0.37
C TYR A 81 4.91 3.63 -1.77
N PRO A 82 5.96 3.25 -2.53
CA PRO A 82 5.76 2.63 -3.85
C PRO A 82 4.96 1.32 -3.80
N PHE A 83 5.06 0.54 -2.73
CA PHE A 83 4.30 -0.71 -2.57
C PHE A 83 2.85 -0.46 -2.20
N GLU A 84 2.60 0.49 -1.30
CA GLU A 84 1.25 0.93 -0.96
C GLU A 84 0.52 1.45 -2.21
N ARG A 85 1.19 2.29 -2.99
CA ARG A 85 0.69 2.79 -4.28
C ARG A 85 0.35 1.66 -5.25
N LYS A 86 1.21 0.64 -5.34
CA LYS A 86 0.98 -0.51 -6.21
C LYS A 86 -0.17 -1.39 -5.75
N ALA A 87 -0.31 -1.60 -4.44
CA ALA A 87 -1.46 -2.30 -3.87
C ALA A 87 -2.78 -1.60 -4.25
N ILE A 88 -2.83 -0.28 -4.11
CA ILE A 88 -3.98 0.55 -4.50
C ILE A 88 -4.29 0.37 -6.00
N GLU A 89 -3.30 0.56 -6.88
CA GLU A 89 -3.49 0.42 -8.34
C GLU A 89 -4.09 -0.94 -8.72
N ILE A 90 -3.63 -2.02 -8.10
CA ILE A 90 -4.08 -3.38 -8.42
C ILE A 90 -5.46 -3.66 -7.82
N HIS A 91 -5.76 -3.17 -6.62
CA HIS A 91 -7.12 -3.22 -6.09
C HIS A 91 -8.10 -2.42 -6.97
N GLU A 92 -7.72 -1.25 -7.46
CA GLU A 92 -8.53 -0.44 -8.40
C GLU A 92 -8.81 -1.20 -9.69
N LEU A 93 -7.79 -1.83 -10.27
CA LEU A 93 -7.95 -2.66 -11.46
C LEU A 93 -8.91 -3.84 -11.22
N ASN A 94 -8.82 -4.49 -10.06
CA ASN A 94 -9.77 -5.56 -9.72
C ASN A 94 -11.19 -5.04 -9.56
N SER A 95 -11.35 -3.89 -8.89
CA SER A 95 -12.62 -3.22 -8.68
C SER A 95 -13.26 -2.76 -10.00
N GLN A 96 -12.48 -2.35 -11.00
CA GLN A 96 -12.99 -1.94 -12.30
C GLN A 96 -13.74 -3.05 -13.06
N ARG A 97 -13.47 -4.33 -12.75
CA ARG A 97 -14.19 -5.47 -13.35
C ARG A 97 -15.69 -5.48 -13.06
N SER A 98 -16.14 -4.76 -12.01
CA SER A 98 -17.57 -4.58 -11.75
C SER A 98 -18.30 -3.88 -12.91
N TRP A 99 -17.61 -2.99 -13.64
CA TRP A 99 -18.17 -2.31 -14.81
C TRP A 99 -18.35 -3.24 -16.01
N GLU A 100 -17.65 -4.37 -16.02
CA GLU A 100 -17.73 -5.43 -17.03
C GLU A 100 -18.73 -6.53 -16.64
N GLY A 101 -19.47 -6.35 -15.53
CA GLY A 101 -20.45 -7.31 -15.02
C GLY A 101 -19.85 -8.41 -14.13
N ILE A 102 -18.56 -8.33 -13.78
CA ILE A 102 -17.91 -9.30 -12.90
C ILE A 102 -17.84 -8.71 -11.49
N TYR A 103 -18.70 -9.20 -10.60
CA TYR A 103 -18.71 -8.82 -9.19
C TYR A 103 -18.76 -10.05 -8.29
N ASP A 104 -17.60 -10.47 -7.80
CA ASP A 104 -17.45 -11.58 -6.87
C ASP A 104 -16.87 -11.12 -5.52
N GLN A 105 -16.70 -12.06 -4.59
CA GLN A 105 -16.15 -11.77 -3.26
C GLN A 105 -14.76 -11.11 -3.27
N TRP A 106 -13.97 -11.26 -4.33
CA TRP A 106 -12.63 -10.70 -4.42
C TRP A 106 -12.65 -9.28 -4.96
N VAL A 107 -13.56 -8.99 -5.88
CA VAL A 107 -13.90 -7.62 -6.29
C VAL A 107 -14.45 -6.84 -5.10
N GLU A 108 -15.36 -7.43 -4.32
CA GLU A 108 -15.89 -6.84 -3.08
C GLU A 108 -14.78 -6.55 -2.06
N LYS A 109 -13.89 -7.51 -1.80
CA LYS A 109 -12.75 -7.31 -0.90
C LYS A 109 -11.80 -6.22 -1.38
N SER A 110 -11.58 -6.08 -2.69
CA SER A 110 -10.80 -4.97 -3.24
C SER A 110 -11.43 -3.61 -2.92
N PHE A 111 -12.76 -3.47 -3.05
CA PHE A 111 -13.44 -2.24 -2.62
C PHE A 111 -13.29 -1.98 -1.12
N ALA A 112 -13.38 -3.01 -0.29
CA ALA A 112 -13.20 -2.87 1.16
C ALA A 112 -11.77 -2.40 1.52
N GLU A 113 -10.74 -2.93 0.85
CA GLU A 113 -9.36 -2.48 1.03
C GLU A 113 -9.16 -1.05 0.54
N LEU A 114 -9.72 -0.68 -0.61
CA LEU A 114 -9.66 0.70 -1.13
C LEU A 114 -10.34 1.71 -0.19
N LYS A 115 -11.44 1.34 0.47
CA LYS A 115 -12.07 2.16 1.53
C LYS A 115 -11.14 2.40 2.71
N ARG A 116 -10.36 1.40 3.11
CA ARG A 116 -9.40 1.50 4.22
C ARG A 116 -8.20 2.36 3.85
N MET A 117 -7.62 2.15 2.67
CA MET A 117 -6.41 2.85 2.22
C MET A 117 -6.70 4.28 1.73
N LEU A 118 -7.87 4.51 1.13
CA LEU A 118 -8.26 5.79 0.52
C LEU A 118 -9.69 6.19 0.93
N PRO A 119 -9.97 6.43 2.23
CA PRO A 119 -11.32 6.68 2.73
C PRO A 119 -11.96 7.91 2.08
N GLY A 120 -11.21 9.00 1.84
CA GLY A 120 -11.75 10.20 1.18
C GLY A 120 -12.23 9.97 -0.27
N ARG A 121 -11.74 8.92 -0.94
CA ARG A 121 -12.12 8.56 -2.30
C ARG A 121 -13.20 7.48 -2.34
N PHE A 122 -13.13 6.48 -1.46
CA PHE A 122 -13.95 5.27 -1.54
C PHE A 122 -14.97 5.11 -0.39
N ASP A 123 -14.81 5.82 0.74
CA ASP A 123 -15.78 5.86 1.86
C ASP A 123 -16.62 7.16 1.84
N LYS A 124 -17.00 7.61 0.64
CA LYS A 124 -17.99 8.68 0.50
C LYS A 124 -19.34 8.12 0.91
N ARG A 125 -19.76 8.39 2.15
CA ARG A 125 -21.16 8.24 2.53
C ARG A 125 -21.94 9.26 1.71
N GLU A 126 -22.82 8.79 0.83
CA GLU A 126 -23.85 9.65 0.27
C GLU A 126 -24.66 10.18 1.47
N LEU A 127 -24.54 11.47 1.74
CA LEU A 127 -25.52 12.15 2.57
C LEU A 127 -26.80 12.15 1.72
N GLU A 128 -27.75 11.28 2.05
CA GLU A 128 -29.13 11.47 1.62
C GLU A 128 -29.56 12.85 2.13
N VAL A 129 -29.51 13.85 1.25
CA VAL A 129 -30.16 15.13 1.49
C VAL A 129 -31.64 14.82 1.33
N THR A 130 -32.30 14.51 2.44
CA THR A 130 -33.76 14.47 2.51
C THR A 130 -34.23 15.90 2.28
N ASP A 131 -34.57 16.22 1.04
CA ASP A 131 -35.18 17.49 0.65
C ASP A 131 -36.60 17.53 1.23
N VAL A 132 -36.73 17.99 2.48
CA VAL A 132 -38.04 18.26 3.08
C VAL A 132 -38.53 19.57 2.50
N ARG A 133 -39.29 19.47 1.41
CA ARG A 133 -40.15 20.56 0.93
C ARG A 133 -41.16 20.90 2.03
N GLU A 134 -40.89 21.95 2.80
CA GLU A 134 -41.95 22.67 3.49
C GLU A 134 -42.55 23.70 2.53
N ILE A 135 -43.71 23.33 1.98
CA ILE A 135 -44.69 24.23 1.37
C ILE A 135 -45.52 24.83 2.52
N HIS A 136 -45.38 26.13 2.78
CA HIS A 136 -46.42 26.99 3.36
C HIS A 136 -46.29 28.41 2.80
#